data_AF-A0A425D8Z6-F1
#
_entry.id   AF-A0A425D8Z6-F1
#
_cell.length_a   1.000
_cell.length_b   1.000
_cell.length_c   1.000
_cell.angle_alpha   90.00
_cell.angle_beta   90.00
_cell.angle_gamma   90.00
#
_symmetry.space_group_name_H-M   'P 1'
#
loop_
_entity.id
_entity.type
_entity.pdbx_description
1 polymer ?
#
loop_
_entity_poly.entity_id
_entity_poly.type
_entity_poly.pdbx_seq_one_letter_code
_entity_poly.pdbx_strand_id
1 'polypeptide(L)'
;YAIRFEDLTCDKTIIKYMTEGVLLRESLREADLDTYSAVIMDEAHERALNTDVLFGILRKVVQRRRDFKLIVTSATLDAEKFASFFGGVPLFTIPGRTFKVDTMYAKSPAEDYVDAAVKQVMTIHLSHPKGDILVFMTGQEDIEATCYVLAERMGRVDGAPPLMVLPMYSQLPADLQAKIFDASDIRKCIVSTNIAETSLTVDGIRYI
;
A
#
# COMPACT_ATOMS: atom_id res chain seq x y z
N TYR A 1 7.98 -3.67 14.88
CA TYR A 1 7.19 -2.47 14.50
C TYR A 1 6.31 -2.08 15.69
N ALA A 2 5.66 -0.93 15.66
CA ALA A 2 4.67 -0.53 16.67
C ALA A 2 3.41 0.03 16.00
N ILE A 3 2.27 -0.60 16.29
CA ILE A 3 0.95 -0.16 15.85
C ILE A 3 0.04 0.02 17.07
N ARG A 4 -1.20 0.45 16.85
CA ARG A 4 -2.14 0.62 17.96
C ARG A 4 -2.40 -0.75 18.60
N PHE A 5 -2.16 -0.86 19.91
CA PHE A 5 -2.34 -2.06 20.74
C PHE A 5 -1.33 -3.19 20.54
N GLU A 6 -0.32 -3.01 19.67
CA GLU A 6 0.74 -4.00 19.47
C GLU A 6 2.08 -3.29 19.30
N ASP A 7 3.04 -3.63 20.17
CA ASP A 7 4.42 -3.12 20.09
C ASP A 7 5.38 -4.31 20.17
N LEU A 8 6.11 -4.55 19.06
CA LEU A 8 7.11 -5.60 18.92
C LEU A 8 8.53 -5.02 18.92
N THR A 9 8.75 -3.90 19.61
CA THR A 9 10.09 -3.31 19.79
C THR A 9 10.76 -3.80 21.07
N CYS A 10 12.09 -3.70 21.11
CA CYS A 10 12.91 -4.05 22.27
C CYS A 10 14.18 -3.18 22.32
N ASP A 11 15.01 -3.36 23.35
CA ASP A 11 16.26 -2.59 23.52
C ASP A 11 17.27 -2.75 22.37
N LYS A 12 17.12 -3.80 21.55
CA LYS A 12 17.95 -4.03 20.35
C LYS A 12 17.37 -3.40 19.08
N THR A 13 16.19 -2.80 19.14
CA THR A 13 15.53 -2.21 17.98
C THR A 13 16.22 -0.91 17.59
N ILE A 14 16.87 -0.92 16.42
CA ILE A 14 17.56 0.26 15.87
C ILE A 14 16.64 1.08 14.97
N ILE A 15 15.78 0.41 14.19
CA ILE A 15 14.81 1.02 13.29
C ILE A 15 13.41 0.61 13.71
N LYS A 16 12.58 1.59 14.05
CA LYS A 16 11.19 1.37 14.47
C LYS A 16 10.24 1.82 13.36
N TYR A 17 9.65 0.86 12.66
CA TYR A 17 8.47 1.09 11.83
C TYR A 17 7.26 1.27 12.74
N MET A 18 6.50 2.34 12.57
CA MET A 18 5.30 2.59 13.38
C MET A 18 4.26 3.41 12.62
N THR A 19 3.01 3.33 13.05
CA THR A 19 1.96 4.21 12.51
C THR A 19 2.08 5.64 13.04
N GLU A 20 1.56 6.61 12.30
CA GLU A 20 1.58 8.03 12.64
C GLU A 20 0.88 8.28 13.99
N GLY A 21 -0.17 7.51 14.28
CA GLY A 21 -0.87 7.61 15.57
C GLY A 21 0.01 7.20 16.77
N VAL A 22 0.97 6.29 16.58
CA VAL A 22 1.93 5.90 17.62
C VAL A 22 2.96 7.01 17.80
N LEU A 23 3.56 7.51 16.71
CA LEU A 23 4.52 8.61 16.77
C LEU A 23 3.90 9.89 17.36
N LEU A 24 2.66 10.20 17.01
CA LEU A 24 1.93 11.34 17.57
C LEU A 24 1.77 11.19 19.09
N ARG A 25 1.42 10.00 19.58
CA ARG A 25 1.31 9.74 21.01
C ARG A 25 2.65 9.88 21.73
N GLU A 26 3.74 9.43 21.12
CA GLU A 26 5.09 9.61 21.68
C GLU A 26 5.46 11.09 21.73
N SER A 27 5.15 11.88 20.69
CA SER A 27 5.41 13.33 20.68
C SER A 27 4.65 14.12 21.75
N LEU A 28 3.51 13.59 22.22
CA LEU A 28 2.76 14.17 23.34
C LEU A 28 3.42 13.90 24.70
N ARG A 29 4.25 12.85 24.80
CA ARG A 29 5.02 12.52 26.00
C ARG A 29 6.39 13.18 25.99
N GLU A 30 7.07 13.14 24.85
CA GLU A 30 8.40 13.68 24.61
C GLU A 30 8.35 14.70 23.47
N ALA A 31 8.20 15.98 23.82
CA ALA A 31 7.99 17.06 22.85
C ALA A 31 9.15 17.24 21.86
N ASP A 32 10.35 16.80 22.23
CA ASP A 32 11.57 16.89 21.43
C ASP A 32 12.01 15.56 20.82
N LEU A 33 11.28 14.46 21.08
CA LEU A 33 11.54 13.14 20.50
C LEU A 33 13.00 12.67 20.69
N ASP A 34 13.55 12.84 21.90
CA ASP A 34 14.96 12.59 22.22
C ASP A 34 15.43 11.17 21.91
N THR A 35 14.51 10.22 21.95
CA THR A 35 14.73 8.82 21.57
C THR A 35 15.14 8.64 20.10
N TYR A 36 14.82 9.60 19.22
CA TYR A 36 15.08 9.50 17.78
C TYR A 36 16.12 10.52 17.32
N SER A 37 17.14 10.03 16.58
CA SER A 37 18.06 10.91 15.83
C SER A 37 17.51 11.30 14.46
N ALA A 38 16.59 10.50 13.91
CA ALA A 38 15.94 10.78 12.66
C ALA A 38 14.52 10.19 12.62
N VAL A 39 13.63 10.87 11.90
CA VAL A 39 12.28 10.39 11.57
C VAL A 39 12.09 10.45 10.07
N ILE A 40 11.54 9.38 9.50
CA ILE A 40 11.10 9.33 8.11
C ILE A 40 9.58 9.31 8.13
N MET A 41 8.96 10.36 7.57
CA MET A 41 7.53 10.45 7.35
C MET A 41 7.24 9.93 5.95
N ASP A 42 6.70 8.72 5.87
CA ASP A 42 6.37 8.08 4.60
C ASP A 42 4.96 8.40 4.13
N GLU A 43 4.72 8.24 2.83
CA GLU A 43 3.42 8.44 2.19
C GLU A 43 2.71 9.75 2.53
N ALA A 44 3.49 10.84 2.60
CA ALA A 44 2.97 12.18 2.91
C ALA A 44 1.83 12.63 1.97
N HIS A 45 1.76 12.02 0.78
CA HIS A 45 0.76 12.29 -0.23
C HIS A 45 -0.66 11.83 0.12
N GLU A 46 -0.83 10.89 1.05
CA GLU A 46 -2.16 10.43 1.50
C GLU A 46 -2.88 11.48 2.35
N ARG A 47 -2.14 12.48 2.86
CA ARG A 47 -2.68 13.62 3.64
C ARG A 47 -3.59 13.20 4.79
N ALA A 48 -3.23 12.11 5.47
CA ALA A 48 -3.94 11.69 6.66
C ALA A 48 -3.85 12.74 7.78
N LEU A 49 -4.90 12.85 8.60
CA LEU A 49 -4.99 13.85 9.67
C LEU A 49 -3.79 13.79 10.63
N ASN A 50 -3.39 12.59 11.04
CA ASN A 50 -2.26 12.41 11.95
C ASN A 50 -0.95 12.88 11.34
N THR A 51 -0.74 12.64 10.04
CA THR A 51 0.43 13.07 9.28
C THR A 51 0.52 14.59 9.21
N ASP A 52 -0.58 15.27 8.89
CA ASP A 52 -0.63 16.74 8.84
C ASP A 52 -0.36 17.37 10.23
N VAL A 53 -0.91 16.79 11.30
CA VAL A 53 -0.63 17.23 12.68
C VAL A 53 0.85 17.01 13.03
N LEU A 54 1.39 15.84 12.70
CA LEU A 54 2.81 15.52 12.92
C LEU A 54 3.74 16.47 12.17
N PHE A 55 3.43 16.87 10.94
CA PHE A 55 4.24 17.86 10.22
C PHE A 55 4.32 19.20 10.97
N GLY A 56 3.21 19.64 11.58
CA GLY A 56 3.20 20.83 12.44
C GLY A 56 4.10 20.70 13.67
N ILE A 57 4.10 19.52 14.31
CA ILE A 57 4.94 19.23 15.49
C ILE A 57 6.40 19.11 15.08
N LEU A 58 6.71 18.27 14.10
CA LEU A 58 8.06 17.98 13.62
C LEU A 58 8.75 19.23 13.06
N ARG A 59 8.02 20.14 12.40
CA ARG A 59 8.56 21.44 12.00
C ARG A 59 9.14 22.22 13.18
N LYS A 60 8.46 22.19 14.34
CA LYS A 60 8.96 22.84 15.55
C LYS A 60 10.13 22.08 16.18
N VAL A 61 10.14 20.74 16.11
CA VAL A 61 11.26 19.93 16.61
C VAL A 61 12.53 20.21 15.80
N VAL A 62 12.46 20.19 14.47
CA VAL A 62 13.59 20.49 13.57
C VAL A 62 14.15 21.90 13.79
N GLN A 63 13.31 22.87 14.18
CA GLN A 63 13.76 24.22 14.53
C GLN A 63 14.53 24.29 15.86
N ARG A 64 14.21 23.42 16.82
CA ARG A 64 14.87 23.38 18.15
C ARG A 64 16.09 22.48 18.17
N ARG A 65 16.04 21.33 17.48
CA ARG A 65 17.07 20.27 17.49
C ARG A 65 17.87 20.24 16.20
N ARG A 66 19.14 20.64 16.28
CA ARG A 66 20.08 20.60 15.14
C ARG A 66 20.63 19.20 14.86
N ASP A 67 20.55 18.30 15.83
CA ASP A 67 20.99 16.91 15.75
C ASP A 67 19.91 15.98 15.16
N PHE A 68 18.67 16.44 15.07
CA PHE A 68 17.53 15.70 14.54
C PHE A 68 17.39 15.84 13.02
N LYS A 69 17.15 14.74 12.33
CA LYS A 69 16.90 14.72 10.87
C LYS A 69 15.47 14.31 10.55
N LEU A 70 14.81 15.09 9.68
CA LEU A 70 13.49 14.76 9.15
C LEU A 70 13.61 14.46 7.65
N ILE A 71 13.09 13.31 7.23
CA ILE A 71 12.92 12.96 5.82
C ILE A 71 11.43 12.82 5.58
N VAL A 72 10.92 13.41 4.50
CA VAL A 72 9.52 13.28 4.07
C VAL A 72 9.52 12.65 2.70
N THR A 73 8.88 11.49 2.56
CA THR A 73 8.73 10.76 1.29
C THR A 73 7.29 10.87 0.77
N SER A 74 7.15 10.95 -0.55
CA SER A 74 5.88 11.14 -1.26
C SER A 74 5.99 10.55 -2.67
N ALA A 75 4.97 9.81 -3.10
CA ALA A 75 4.87 9.28 -4.45
C ALA A 75 4.39 10.32 -5.49
N THR A 76 3.82 11.46 -5.05
CA THR A 76 3.22 12.46 -5.94
C THR A 76 4.15 13.64 -6.24
N LEU A 77 3.86 14.34 -7.34
CA LEU A 77 4.57 15.54 -7.81
C LEU A 77 4.40 16.77 -6.89
N ASP A 78 3.53 16.70 -5.88
CA ASP A 78 3.23 17.82 -4.96
C ASP A 78 4.32 18.05 -3.88
N ALA A 79 5.51 17.44 -4.04
CA ALA A 79 6.62 17.54 -3.10
C ALA A 79 7.10 18.98 -2.84
N GLU A 80 6.88 19.89 -3.79
CA GLU A 80 7.17 21.32 -3.63
C GLU A 80 6.39 21.98 -2.49
N LYS A 81 5.14 21.55 -2.24
CA LYS A 81 4.32 22.08 -1.14
C LYS A 81 4.93 21.72 0.21
N PHE A 82 5.39 20.48 0.36
CA PHE A 82 6.10 20.04 1.56
C PHE A 82 7.44 20.76 1.72
N ALA A 83 8.20 20.89 0.63
CA ALA A 83 9.47 21.62 0.65
C ALA A 83 9.27 23.07 1.13
N SER A 84 8.28 23.77 0.60
CA SER A 84 7.90 25.12 1.00
C SER A 84 7.45 25.20 2.46
N PHE A 85 6.60 24.26 2.91
CA PHE A 85 6.13 24.21 4.30
C PHE A 85 7.28 24.10 5.32
N PHE A 86 8.33 23.34 5.00
CA PHE A 86 9.52 23.18 5.83
C PHE A 86 10.60 24.26 5.59
N GLY A 87 10.29 25.33 4.84
CA GLY A 87 11.18 26.48 4.65
C GLY A 87 12.10 26.39 3.43
N GLY A 88 11.64 25.77 2.34
CA GLY A 88 12.40 25.65 1.10
C GLY A 88 13.50 24.59 1.18
N VAL A 89 13.23 23.45 1.82
CA VAL A 89 14.21 22.37 1.98
C VAL A 89 14.56 21.72 0.63
N PRO A 90 15.76 21.11 0.50
CA PRO A 90 16.16 20.42 -0.73
C PRO A 90 15.17 19.31 -1.09
N LEU A 91 14.78 19.26 -2.36
CA LEU A 91 13.97 18.19 -2.93
C LEU A 91 14.86 17.18 -3.65
N PHE A 92 14.67 15.90 -3.37
CA PHE A 92 15.34 14.81 -4.06
C PHE A 92 14.32 13.94 -4.78
N THR A 93 14.39 13.90 -6.11
CA THR A 93 13.48 13.12 -6.95
C THR A 93 14.17 11.86 -7.42
N ILE A 94 13.59 10.70 -7.08
CA ILE A 94 14.02 9.42 -7.62
C ILE A 94 13.28 9.23 -8.96
N PRO A 95 13.99 9.07 -10.10
CA PRO A 95 13.34 8.84 -11.37
C PRO A 95 12.63 7.48 -11.35
N GLY A 96 11.30 7.51 -11.45
CA GLY A 96 10.49 6.31 -11.62
C GLY A 96 10.77 5.63 -12.96
N ARG A 97 10.70 4.31 -12.98
CA ARG A 97 10.67 3.52 -14.22
C ARG A 97 9.26 2.97 -14.38
N THR A 98 8.44 3.66 -15.15
CA THR A 98 7.15 3.12 -15.58
C THR A 98 7.31 2.43 -16.92
N PHE A 99 6.63 1.31 -17.09
CA PHE A 99 6.45 0.69 -18.39
C PHE A 99 5.15 1.18 -18.99
N LYS A 100 5.04 1.19 -20.32
CA LYS A 100 3.79 1.54 -20.97
C LYS A 100 2.73 0.51 -20.59
N VAL A 101 1.62 0.98 -20.02
CA VAL A 101 0.44 0.18 -19.72
C VAL A 101 -0.66 0.59 -20.69
N ASP A 102 -1.25 -0.37 -21.40
CA ASP A 102 -2.38 -0.11 -22.29
C ASP A 102 -3.69 -0.15 -21.47
N THR A 103 -4.47 0.92 -21.53
CA THR A 103 -5.73 1.05 -20.79
C THR A 103 -6.91 0.58 -21.63
N MET A 104 -7.75 -0.30 -21.08
CA MET A 104 -8.98 -0.77 -21.71
C MET A 104 -10.20 -0.29 -20.94
N TYR A 105 -11.20 0.24 -21.65
CA TYR A 105 -12.45 0.72 -21.05
C TYR A 105 -13.61 -0.22 -21.40
N ALA A 106 -14.51 -0.42 -20.44
CA ALA A 106 -15.77 -1.08 -20.70
C ALA A 106 -16.61 -0.26 -21.70
N LYS A 107 -17.31 -0.93 -22.62
CA LYS A 107 -18.16 -0.27 -23.62
C LYS A 107 -19.40 0.41 -23.01
N SER A 108 -19.83 -0.09 -21.86
CA SER A 108 -20.95 0.42 -21.08
C SER A 108 -20.63 0.27 -19.59
N PRO A 109 -21.25 1.07 -18.71
CA PRO A 109 -21.14 0.88 -17.27
C PRO A 109 -21.54 -0.54 -16.86
N ALA A 110 -20.81 -1.12 -15.91
CA ALA A 110 -21.19 -2.39 -15.29
C ALA A 110 -22.22 -2.12 -14.19
N GLU A 111 -23.35 -2.81 -14.21
CA GLU A 111 -24.34 -2.76 -13.12
C GLU A 111 -23.83 -3.47 -11.87
N ASP A 112 -23.12 -4.59 -12.07
CA ASP A 112 -22.44 -5.36 -11.04
C ASP A 112 -20.93 -5.38 -11.34
N TYR A 113 -20.17 -4.58 -10.60
CA TYR A 113 -18.72 -4.48 -10.78
C TYR A 113 -17.97 -5.72 -10.26
N VAL A 114 -18.51 -6.46 -9.30
CA VAL A 114 -17.91 -7.70 -8.79
C VAL A 114 -17.97 -8.76 -9.89
N ASP A 115 -19.15 -8.97 -10.47
CA ASP A 115 -19.31 -9.91 -11.58
C ASP A 115 -18.49 -9.51 -12.82
N ALA A 116 -18.46 -8.21 -13.16
CA ALA A 116 -17.66 -7.70 -14.25
C ALA A 116 -16.16 -7.92 -14.04
N ALA A 117 -15.65 -7.67 -12.84
CA ALA A 117 -14.25 -7.93 -12.49
C ALA A 117 -13.92 -9.42 -12.60
N VAL A 118 -14.77 -10.32 -12.05
CA VAL A 118 -14.56 -11.76 -12.16
C VAL A 118 -14.49 -12.20 -13.62
N LYS A 119 -15.41 -11.73 -14.47
CA LYS A 119 -15.40 -12.04 -15.92
C LYS A 119 -14.11 -11.56 -16.60
N GLN A 120 -13.63 -10.37 -16.24
CA GLN A 120 -12.40 -9.82 -16.80
C GLN A 120 -11.16 -10.61 -16.34
N VAL A 121 -11.08 -10.97 -15.06
CA VAL A 121 -10.01 -11.81 -14.51
C VAL A 121 -9.96 -13.15 -15.22
N MET A 122 -11.11 -13.82 -15.39
CA MET A 122 -11.18 -15.08 -16.12
C MET A 122 -10.73 -14.92 -17.57
N THR A 123 -11.15 -13.86 -18.24
CA THR A 123 -10.73 -13.55 -19.61
C THR A 123 -9.21 -13.40 -19.69
N ILE A 124 -8.61 -12.61 -18.81
CA ILE A 124 -7.15 -12.40 -18.73
C ILE A 124 -6.43 -13.72 -18.44
N HIS A 125 -6.90 -14.50 -17.47
CA HIS A 125 -6.26 -15.75 -17.08
C HIS A 125 -6.26 -16.79 -18.19
N LEU A 126 -7.37 -16.92 -18.93
CA LEU A 126 -7.54 -17.94 -19.96
C LEU A 126 -6.95 -17.57 -21.33
N SER A 127 -6.85 -16.28 -21.64
CA SER A 127 -6.49 -15.83 -23.01
C SER A 127 -5.21 -15.00 -23.10
N HIS A 128 -4.69 -14.47 -21.98
CA HIS A 128 -3.51 -13.61 -22.00
C HIS A 128 -2.25 -14.31 -21.49
N PRO A 129 -1.05 -13.86 -21.91
CA PRO A 129 0.24 -14.41 -21.44
C PRO A 129 0.44 -14.36 -19.92
N LYS A 130 1.51 -14.99 -19.44
CA LYS A 130 1.87 -15.00 -18.02
C LYS A 130 2.06 -13.56 -17.48
N GLY A 131 1.54 -13.36 -16.28
CA GLY A 131 1.59 -12.15 -15.49
C GLY A 131 0.50 -12.19 -14.44
N ASP A 132 0.81 -11.74 -13.23
CA ASP A 132 -0.13 -11.75 -12.13
C ASP A 132 -1.16 -10.61 -12.27
N ILE A 133 -2.31 -10.82 -11.65
CA ILE A 133 -3.49 -9.97 -11.76
C ILE A 133 -3.71 -9.30 -10.42
N LEU A 134 -3.89 -7.98 -10.41
CA LEU A 134 -4.30 -7.19 -9.25
C LEU A 134 -5.69 -6.62 -9.50
N VAL A 135 -6.64 -6.93 -8.63
CA VAL A 135 -8.03 -6.47 -8.73
C VAL A 135 -8.32 -5.55 -7.56
N PHE A 136 -8.84 -4.35 -7.83
CA PHE A 136 -9.27 -3.43 -6.79
C PHE A 136 -10.76 -3.59 -6.47
N MET A 137 -11.07 -3.74 -5.18
CA MET A 137 -12.42 -3.84 -4.62
C MET A 137 -12.59 -2.87 -3.46
N THR A 138 -13.84 -2.51 -3.15
CA THR A 138 -14.12 -1.40 -2.21
C THR A 138 -13.92 -1.77 -0.75
N GLY A 139 -14.09 -3.04 -0.39
CA GLY A 139 -14.01 -3.50 0.99
C GLY A 139 -13.96 -5.01 1.12
N GLN A 140 -13.90 -5.48 2.37
CA GLN A 140 -13.76 -6.90 2.69
C GLN A 140 -14.86 -7.78 2.06
N GLU A 141 -16.14 -7.35 2.14
CA GLU A 141 -17.27 -8.12 1.61
C GLU A 141 -17.13 -8.35 0.09
N ASP A 142 -16.81 -7.30 -0.67
CA ASP A 142 -16.59 -7.38 -2.12
C ASP A 142 -15.37 -8.26 -2.46
N ILE A 143 -14.30 -8.16 -1.67
CA ILE A 143 -13.09 -8.97 -1.87
C ILE A 143 -13.41 -10.45 -1.69
N GLU A 144 -14.04 -10.81 -0.58
CA GLU A 144 -14.42 -12.20 -0.28
C GLU A 144 -15.41 -12.74 -1.31
N ALA A 145 -16.41 -11.94 -1.72
CA ALA A 145 -17.36 -12.29 -2.77
C ALA A 145 -16.65 -12.53 -4.11
N THR A 146 -15.75 -11.63 -4.52
CA THR A 146 -14.95 -11.78 -5.74
C THR A 146 -14.12 -13.05 -5.69
N CYS A 147 -13.43 -13.31 -4.58
CA CYS A 147 -12.59 -14.50 -4.41
C CYS A 147 -13.41 -15.78 -4.52
N TYR A 148 -14.56 -15.82 -3.84
CA TYR A 148 -15.48 -16.96 -3.86
C TYR A 148 -16.01 -17.24 -5.27
N VAL A 149 -16.58 -16.24 -5.93
CA VAL A 149 -17.18 -16.38 -7.27
C VAL A 149 -16.11 -16.74 -8.31
N LEU A 150 -14.92 -16.16 -8.20
CA LEU A 150 -13.80 -16.49 -9.08
C LEU A 150 -13.35 -17.95 -8.91
N ALA A 151 -13.16 -18.41 -7.66
CA ALA A 151 -12.78 -19.79 -7.39
C ALA A 151 -13.85 -20.79 -7.88
N GLU A 152 -15.12 -20.49 -7.65
CA GLU A 152 -16.24 -21.32 -8.10
C GLU A 152 -16.29 -21.42 -9.63
N ARG A 153 -16.22 -20.28 -10.33
CA ARG A 153 -16.28 -20.27 -11.80
C ARG A 153 -15.06 -20.92 -12.43
N MET A 154 -13.86 -20.68 -11.90
CA MET A 154 -12.65 -21.34 -12.36
C MET A 154 -12.71 -22.85 -12.20
N GLY A 155 -13.32 -23.36 -11.12
CA GLY A 155 -13.53 -24.79 -10.91
C GLY A 155 -14.51 -25.46 -11.89
N ARG A 156 -15.33 -24.67 -12.60
CA ARG A 156 -16.28 -25.17 -13.62
C ARG A 156 -15.69 -25.16 -15.04
N VAL A 157 -14.51 -24.58 -15.24
CA VAL A 157 -13.86 -24.52 -16.56
C VAL A 157 -12.94 -25.73 -16.71
N ASP A 158 -13.35 -26.68 -17.54
CA ASP A 158 -12.57 -27.88 -17.81
C ASP A 158 -11.22 -27.55 -18.45
N GLY A 159 -10.13 -28.06 -17.87
CA GLY A 159 -8.77 -27.88 -18.37
C GLY A 159 -8.18 -26.49 -18.14
N ALA A 160 -8.81 -25.64 -17.33
CA ALA A 160 -8.25 -24.33 -16.99
C ALA A 160 -6.91 -24.46 -16.23
N PRO A 161 -5.90 -23.62 -16.55
CA PRO A 161 -4.70 -23.53 -15.74
C PRO A 161 -5.03 -23.14 -14.30
N PRO A 162 -4.25 -23.60 -13.30
CA PRO A 162 -4.47 -23.21 -11.92
C PRO A 162 -4.34 -21.69 -11.75
N LEU A 163 -5.18 -21.13 -10.88
CA LEU A 163 -5.16 -19.71 -10.49
C LEU A 163 -5.13 -19.62 -8.97
N MET A 164 -4.15 -18.90 -8.43
CA MET A 164 -4.04 -18.65 -7.00
C MET A 164 -4.76 -17.36 -6.64
N VAL A 165 -5.92 -17.45 -6.00
CA VAL A 165 -6.73 -16.28 -5.62
C VAL A 165 -6.40 -15.89 -4.18
N LEU A 166 -5.97 -14.65 -3.97
CA LEU A 166 -5.47 -14.16 -2.68
C LEU A 166 -6.19 -12.86 -2.28
N PRO A 167 -6.92 -12.82 -1.15
CA PRO A 167 -7.53 -11.59 -0.65
C PRO A 167 -6.49 -10.71 0.06
N MET A 168 -6.68 -9.38 -0.01
CA MET A 168 -5.82 -8.40 0.69
C MET A 168 -6.65 -7.21 1.21
N TYR A 169 -6.78 -7.11 2.54
CA TYR A 169 -7.45 -6.00 3.23
C TYR A 169 -6.86 -5.82 4.64
N SER A 170 -7.11 -4.67 5.27
CA SER A 170 -6.38 -4.23 6.48
C SER A 170 -6.58 -5.12 7.71
N GLN A 171 -7.73 -5.78 7.85
CA GLN A 171 -8.00 -6.70 8.97
C GLN A 171 -7.39 -8.10 8.79
N LEU A 172 -6.80 -8.40 7.63
CA LEU A 172 -6.23 -9.74 7.37
C LEU A 172 -5.01 -10.00 8.27
N PRO A 173 -4.88 -11.19 8.89
CA PRO A 173 -3.69 -11.57 9.65
C PRO A 173 -2.39 -11.43 8.86
N ALA A 174 -1.30 -11.03 9.53
CA ALA A 174 -0.02 -10.70 8.88
C ALA A 174 0.60 -11.89 8.11
N ASP A 175 0.42 -13.12 8.60
CA ASP A 175 0.86 -14.34 7.94
C ASP A 175 0.11 -14.60 6.62
N LEU A 176 -1.17 -14.23 6.55
CA LEU A 176 -1.96 -14.32 5.32
C LEU A 176 -1.63 -13.17 4.35
N GLN A 177 -1.40 -11.96 4.84
CA GLN A 177 -0.92 -10.85 4.01
C GLN A 177 0.43 -11.19 3.36
N ALA A 178 1.34 -11.83 4.08
CA ALA A 178 2.66 -12.18 3.57
C ALA A 178 2.62 -13.13 2.35
N LYS A 179 1.56 -13.95 2.21
CA LYS A 179 1.43 -14.91 1.11
C LYS A 179 1.40 -14.27 -0.28
N ILE A 180 1.02 -12.99 -0.39
CA ILE A 180 1.00 -12.30 -1.68
C ILE A 180 2.42 -12.09 -2.24
N PHE A 181 3.45 -12.06 -1.39
CA PHE A 181 4.86 -11.93 -1.80
C PHE A 181 5.52 -13.25 -2.16
N ASP A 182 4.90 -14.38 -1.82
CA ASP A 182 5.49 -15.68 -2.11
C ASP A 182 5.64 -15.87 -3.62
N ALA A 183 6.81 -16.35 -4.03
CA ALA A 183 7.08 -16.71 -5.41
C ALA A 183 6.25 -17.94 -5.79
N SER A 184 5.62 -17.89 -6.96
CA SER A 184 4.76 -18.96 -7.45
C SER A 184 4.91 -19.11 -8.96
N ASP A 185 4.94 -20.36 -9.43
CA ASP A 185 4.86 -20.66 -10.85
C ASP A 185 3.43 -20.55 -11.39
N ILE A 186 2.44 -20.65 -10.49
CA ILE A 186 1.02 -20.46 -10.73
C ILE A 186 0.70 -18.96 -10.73
N ARG A 187 -0.10 -18.50 -11.69
CA ARG A 187 -0.56 -17.10 -11.76
C ARG A 187 -1.29 -16.72 -10.48
N LYS A 188 -0.91 -15.59 -9.89
CA LYS A 188 -1.60 -14.99 -8.74
C LYS A 188 -2.67 -14.01 -9.21
N CYS A 189 -3.83 -14.05 -8.58
CA CYS A 189 -4.88 -13.04 -8.67
C CYS A 189 -5.10 -12.49 -7.27
N ILE A 190 -4.59 -11.29 -7.03
CA ILE A 190 -4.70 -10.59 -5.76
C ILE A 190 -5.91 -9.67 -5.83
N VAL A 191 -6.84 -9.85 -4.91
CA VAL A 191 -8.05 -9.00 -4.81
C VAL A 191 -7.88 -8.12 -3.57
N SER A 192 -7.67 -6.83 -3.79
CA SER A 192 -7.21 -5.89 -2.77
C SER A 192 -8.09 -4.64 -2.67
N THR A 193 -8.07 -3.98 -1.51
CA THR A 193 -8.43 -2.57 -1.43
C THR A 193 -7.29 -1.69 -1.96
N ASN A 194 -7.41 -0.38 -1.80
CA ASN A 194 -6.35 0.61 -2.09
C ASN A 194 -5.02 0.39 -1.33
N ILE A 195 -4.92 -0.57 -0.42
CA ILE A 195 -3.64 -0.94 0.24
C ILE A 195 -2.56 -1.34 -0.79
N ALA A 196 -2.97 -1.93 -1.91
CA ALA A 196 -2.05 -2.29 -2.99
C ALA A 196 -1.74 -1.14 -3.98
N GLU A 197 -2.37 0.03 -3.82
CA GLU A 197 -2.15 1.19 -4.69
C GLU A 197 -0.84 1.91 -4.36
N THR A 198 -0.60 2.15 -3.06
CA THR A 198 0.49 3.00 -2.56
C THR A 198 1.40 2.22 -1.64
N SER A 199 0.82 1.53 -0.66
CA SER A 199 1.56 0.96 0.47
C SER A 199 2.34 -0.31 0.14
N LEU A 200 2.13 -0.90 -1.05
CA LEU A 200 2.72 -2.18 -1.38
C LEU A 200 2.97 -2.42 -2.86
N THR A 201 4.19 -2.86 -3.18
CA THR A 201 4.52 -3.37 -4.52
C THR A 201 4.59 -4.89 -4.48
N VAL A 202 3.72 -5.54 -5.27
CA VAL A 202 3.78 -6.99 -5.47
C VAL A 202 4.50 -7.27 -6.79
N ASP A 203 5.60 -8.00 -6.71
CA ASP A 203 6.34 -8.42 -7.89
C ASP A 203 5.50 -9.33 -8.79
N GLY A 204 5.61 -9.11 -10.11
CA GLY A 204 4.97 -9.95 -11.11
C GLY A 204 3.61 -9.47 -11.62
N ILE A 205 3.02 -8.42 -11.03
CA ILE A 205 1.78 -7.82 -11.52
C ILE A 205 1.98 -7.28 -12.95
N ARG A 206 1.14 -7.75 -13.86
CA ARG A 206 1.10 -7.32 -15.27
C ARG A 206 -0.27 -6.86 -15.72
N TYR A 207 -1.31 -7.24 -14.98
CA TYR A 207 -2.70 -6.92 -15.27
C TYR A 207 -3.32 -6.29 -14.03
N ILE A 208 -4.02 -5.18 -14.23
CA ILE A 208 -4.76 -4.43 -13.21
C ILE A 208 -6.19 -4.25 -13.71
#